data_AF-S3IY13-F1
#
_entry.id   AF-S3IY13-F1
#
_cell.length_a   1.000
_cell.length_b   1.000
_cell.length_c   1.000
_cell.angle_alpha   90.00
_cell.angle_beta   90.00
_cell.angle_gamma   90.00
#
_symmetry.space_group_name_H-M   'P 1'
#
loop_
_entity.id
_entity.type
_entity.pdbx_description
1 polymer ?
#
loop_
_entity_poly.entity_id
_entity_poly.type
_entity_poly.pdbx_seq_one_letter_code
_entity_poly.pdbx_strand_id
1 'polypeptide(L)' 'MKPSILCLLALAFALSGCATRNDNGCESLECRPLSDSHHLTIWWPADMRNGVQDYSQMPVR' A
#
# COMPACT_ATOMS: atom_id res chain seq x y z
N MET A 1 22.16 -31.44 3.78
CA MET A 1 21.24 -30.36 4.22
C MET A 1 19.83 -30.93 4.20
N LYS A 2 19.06 -30.78 5.27
CA LYS A 2 17.71 -31.38 5.35
C LYS A 2 16.82 -30.77 4.26
N PRO A 3 16.07 -31.56 3.47
CA PRO A 3 15.28 -31.04 2.34
C PRO A 3 14.26 -29.98 2.79
N SER A 4 13.78 -30.11 4.03
CA SER A 4 12.92 -29.11 4.68
C SER A 4 13.57 -27.71 4.77
N ILE A 5 14.88 -27.61 5.00
CA ILE A 5 15.58 -26.31 5.08
C ILE A 5 15.69 -25.68 3.68
N LEU A 6 15.91 -26.50 2.65
CA LEU A 6 15.96 -26.02 1.26
C LEU A 6 14.60 -25.47 0.81
N CYS A 7 13.50 -26.16 1.17
CA CYS A 7 12.14 -25.69 0.89
C CYS A 7 11.82 -24.37 1.60
N LEU A 8 12.25 -24.21 2.86
CA LEU A 8 12.04 -22.97 3.61
C LEU A 8 12.79 -21.79 3.01
N LEU A 9 14.03 -21.99 2.55
CA LEU A 9 14.81 -20.96 1.86
C LEU A 9 14.20 -20.57 0.51
N ALA A 10 13.78 -21.54 -0.28
CA ALA A 10 13.10 -21.29 -1.56
C ALA A 10 11.79 -20.51 -1.35
N LEU A 11 11.03 -20.85 -0.31
CA LEU A 11 9.80 -20.17 0.04
C LEU A 11 10.07 -18.72 0.49
N ALA A 12 11.09 -18.50 1.33
CA ALA A 12 11.48 -17.15 1.78
C ALA A 12 11.91 -16.25 0.60
N PHE A 13 12.66 -16.79 -0.37
CA PHE A 13 13.02 -16.08 -1.60
C PHE A 13 11.83 -15.80 -2.52
N ALA A 14 10.86 -16.71 -2.59
CA ALA A 14 9.63 -16.46 -3.34
C ALA A 14 8.77 -15.36 -2.68
N LEU A 15 8.71 -15.32 -1.34
CA LEU A 15 7.93 -14.34 -0.60
C LEU A 15 8.57 -12.94 -0.57
N SER A 16 9.89 -12.82 -0.69
CA SER A 16 10.54 -11.49 -0.73
C SER A 16 10.18 -10.69 -1.99
N GLY A 17 9.81 -11.36 -3.10
CA GLY A 17 9.28 -10.71 -4.30
C GLY A 17 7.85 -10.19 -4.14
N CYS A 18 7.03 -10.86 -3.33
CA CYS A 18 5.66 -10.42 -3.00
C CYS A 18 5.62 -9.40 -1.87
N ALA A 19 6.67 -9.34 -1.05
CA ALA A 19 6.86 -8.33 -0.01
C ALA A 19 7.41 -7.01 -0.56
N THR A 20 7.47 -6.82 -1.89
CA THR A 20 7.35 -5.47 -2.47
C THR A 20 5.94 -4.97 -2.16
N ARG A 21 5.75 -4.62 -0.89
CA ARG A 21 4.89 -3.53 -0.53
C ARG A 21 5.42 -2.37 -1.34
N ASN A 22 4.80 -2.15 -2.50
CA ASN A 22 4.76 -0.83 -3.08
C ASN A 22 4.01 -0.02 -2.03
N ASP A 23 4.76 0.50 -1.07
CA ASP A 23 4.23 1.36 -0.04
C ASP A 23 3.54 2.50 -0.78
N ASN A 24 2.21 2.41 -0.79
CA ASN A 24 1.29 3.52 -0.96
C ASN A 24 1.55 4.30 -2.24
N GLY A 25 1.00 3.81 -3.36
CA GLY A 25 1.14 4.40 -4.70
C GLY A 25 1.49 5.87 -4.68
N CYS A 26 2.62 6.20 -5.31
CA CYS A 26 3.31 7.48 -5.27
C CYS A 26 2.49 8.68 -4.75
N GLU A 27 2.91 9.20 -3.59
CA GLU A 27 2.28 10.32 -2.91
C GLU A 27 2.63 11.68 -3.53
N SER A 28 3.50 11.70 -4.54
CA SER A 28 3.78 12.92 -5.30
C SER A 28 2.58 13.27 -6.18
N LEU A 29 2.36 14.57 -6.38
CA LEU A 29 1.33 15.05 -7.30
C LEU A 29 1.57 14.58 -8.74
N GLU A 30 2.82 14.27 -9.10
CA GLU A 30 3.20 13.83 -10.44
C GLU A 30 2.70 12.44 -10.79
N CYS A 31 2.53 11.58 -9.79
CA CYS A 31 2.03 10.22 -10.00
C CYS A 31 0.53 10.08 -9.75
N ARG A 32 -0.18 11.20 -9.57
CA ARG A 32 -1.62 11.18 -9.35
C ARG A 32 -2.30 10.49 -10.55
N PRO A 33 -3.20 9.51 -10.33
CA PRO A 33 -3.96 8.91 -11.40
C PRO A 33 -4.84 9.96 -12.09
N LEU A 34 -4.70 10.05 -13.42
CA LEU A 34 -5.49 10.96 -14.25
C LEU A 34 -6.87 10.36 -14.51
N SER A 35 -7.85 11.24 -14.74
CA SER A 35 -9.18 10.83 -15.19
C SER A 35 -9.15 10.58 -16.70
N ASP A 36 -9.98 9.65 -17.16
CA ASP A 36 -10.19 9.35 -18.57
C ASP A 36 -11.67 9.59 -18.93
N SER A 37 -11.97 9.59 -20.22
CA SER A 37 -13.29 9.72 -20.85
C SER A 37 -14.39 8.85 -20.22
N HIS A 38 -14.04 7.73 -19.60
CA HIS A 38 -14.98 6.80 -18.98
C HIS A 38 -14.76 6.60 -17.47
N HIS A 39 -13.74 7.23 -16.88
CA HIS A 39 -13.35 7.03 -15.48
C HIS A 39 -12.92 8.34 -14.82
N LEU A 40 -13.73 8.82 -13.88
CA LEU A 40 -13.36 9.94 -13.02
C LEU A 40 -12.59 9.41 -11.81
N THR A 41 -11.32 9.81 -11.66
CA THR A 41 -10.51 9.43 -10.49
C THR A 41 -10.40 10.60 -9.52
N ILE A 42 -11.07 10.47 -8.38
CA ILE A 42 -10.94 11.39 -7.26
C ILE A 42 -9.79 10.90 -6.37
N TRP A 43 -8.68 11.65 -6.38
CA TRP A 43 -7.48 11.32 -5.62
C TRP A 43 -7.21 12.41 -4.59
N TRP A 44 -6.86 12.00 -3.37
CA TRP A 44 -6.54 12.86 -2.23
C TRP A 44 -5.10 12.59 -1.79
N PRO A 45 -4.29 13.61 -1.49
CA PRO A 45 -2.96 13.43 -0.91
C PRO A 45 -3.02 12.98 0.55
N ALA A 46 -1.90 12.47 1.08
CA ALA A 46 -1.84 11.80 2.38
C ALA A 46 -2.14 12.71 3.58
N ASP A 47 -1.68 13.94 3.51
CA ASP A 47 -1.95 15.01 4.47
C ASP A 47 -3.45 15.35 4.57
N MET A 48 -4.20 15.17 3.48
CA MET A 48 -5.65 15.34 3.47
C MET A 48 -6.42 14.11 3.95
N ARG A 49 -5.77 12.94 4.06
CA ARG A 49 -6.41 11.70 4.55
C ARG A 49 -6.61 11.73 6.08
N ASN A 50 -5.64 12.27 6.81
CA ASN A 50 -5.67 12.36 8.28
C ASN A 50 -5.68 13.83 8.70
N GLY A 51 -6.82 14.51 8.52
CA GLY A 51 -6.97 15.90 8.95
C GLY A 51 -7.10 16.04 10.47
N VAL A 52 -7.19 17.28 10.98
CA VAL A 52 -7.43 17.62 12.40
C VAL A 52 -8.75 17.01 12.95
N GLN A 53 -9.56 16.45 12.07
CA GLN A 53 -10.86 15.83 12.32
C GLN A 53 -10.83 14.36 11.84
N ASP A 54 -9.77 13.62 12.19
CA ASP A 54 -9.70 12.19 11.95
C ASP A 54 -10.62 11.46 12.95
N TYR A 55 -11.91 11.39 12.60
CA TYR A 55 -12.94 10.68 13.34
C TYR A 55 -12.89 9.16 13.10
N SER A 56 -11.89 8.63 12.39
CA SER A 56 -11.73 7.17 12.22
C SER A 56 -11.52 6.45 13.57
N GLN A 57 -11.06 7.18 14.58
CA GLN A 57 -10.88 6.69 15.94
C GLN A 57 -11.69 7.55 16.91
N MET A 58 -12.92 7.12 17.20
CA MET A 58 -13.75 7.73 18.23
C MET A 58 -13.48 7.02 19.57
N PRO A 59 -13.05 7.72 20.64
CA PRO A 59 -12.87 7.08 21.93
C PRO A 59 -14.24 6.64 22.46
N VAL A 60 -14.39 5.34 22.68
CA VAL A 60 -15.56 4.77 23.35
C VAL A 60 -15.41 5.09 24.85
N ARG A 61 -16.41 5.77 25.41
CA ARG A 61 -16.52 5.99 26.86
C ARG A 61 -17.09 4.78 27.57
#